data_AF-A0A1G0E2S3-F1
#
_entry.id   AF-A0A1G0E2S3-F1
#
_cell.length_a   1.000
_cell.length_b   1.000
_cell.length_c   1.000
_cell.angle_alpha   90.00
_cell.angle_beta   90.00
_cell.angle_gamma   90.00
#
_symmetry.space_group_name_H-M   'P 1'
#
loop_
_entity.id
_entity.type
_entity.pdbx_description
1 polymer ?
#
loop_
_entity_poly.entity_id
_entity_poly.type
_entity_poly.pdbx_seq_one_letter_code
_entity_poly.pdbx_strand_id
1 'polypeptide(L)'
;MQDALKDGLLFSEGEIVVQMLAACGYDALEISQGLQDIGRVTSFGDWSGTPMRSKINKITDEGYFRSWCHEIKQVIAKPTILTGGLRSYEFMTNIIENKETDLVGLCRPLIRELNLISRWQGRDYRKATCISCNKCITELLLKGLLLECYLT
;
A
#
# COMPACT_ATOMS: atom_id res chain seq x y z
N MET A 1 11.10 -5.58 -2.27
CA MET A 1 9.87 -6.30 -1.84
C MET A 1 10.28 -7.53 -1.05
N GLN A 2 9.52 -7.92 -0.02
CA GLN A 2 9.86 -9.02 0.88
C GLN A 2 8.61 -9.87 1.17
N ASP A 3 8.78 -11.15 1.41
CA ASP A 3 7.73 -12.05 1.93
C ASP A 3 7.61 -11.93 3.46
N ALA A 4 6.42 -12.21 3.99
CA ALA A 4 6.20 -12.28 5.45
C ALA A 4 6.39 -13.69 6.04
N LEU A 5 6.74 -14.67 5.21
CA LEU A 5 6.94 -16.04 5.64
C LEU A 5 8.39 -16.29 6.04
N LYS A 6 8.58 -17.21 6.99
CA LYS A 6 9.90 -17.75 7.31
C LYS A 6 10.47 -18.40 6.05
N ASP A 7 11.74 -18.11 5.75
CA ASP A 7 12.46 -18.61 4.57
C ASP A 7 11.84 -18.14 3.22
N GLY A 8 11.01 -17.09 3.25
CA GLY A 8 10.51 -16.41 2.06
C GLY A 8 11.51 -15.39 1.50
N LEU A 9 11.13 -14.76 0.37
CA LEU A 9 11.95 -13.77 -0.33
C LEU A 9 12.39 -12.65 0.60
N LEU A 10 13.71 -12.44 0.72
CA LEU A 10 14.30 -11.35 1.47
C LEU A 10 14.20 -10.04 0.69
N PHE A 11 14.27 -8.91 1.40
CA PHE A 11 14.20 -7.60 0.75
C PHE A 11 15.34 -7.40 -0.27
N SER A 12 16.56 -7.85 0.06
CA SER A 12 17.74 -7.80 -0.81
C SER A 12 17.56 -8.62 -2.10
N GLU A 13 16.89 -9.77 -2.01
CA GLU A 13 16.56 -10.59 -3.18
C GLU A 13 15.49 -9.91 -4.04
N GLY A 14 14.48 -9.32 -3.40
CA GLY A 14 13.46 -8.54 -4.09
C GLY A 14 14.01 -7.29 -4.78
N GLU A 15 15.08 -6.68 -4.26
CA GLU A 15 15.76 -5.58 -4.94
C GLU A 15 16.40 -6.02 -6.26
N ILE A 16 17.06 -7.19 -6.28
CA ILE A 16 17.62 -7.78 -7.51
C ILE A 16 16.50 -8.01 -8.54
N VAL A 17 15.37 -8.58 -8.11
CA VAL A 17 14.21 -8.81 -8.97
C VAL A 17 13.69 -7.50 -9.55
N VAL A 18 13.60 -6.44 -8.75
CA VAL A 18 13.14 -5.12 -9.22
C VAL A 18 14.09 -4.53 -10.25
N GLN A 19 15.41 -4.64 -10.07
CA GLN A 19 16.37 -4.19 -11.08
C GLN A 19 16.23 -4.98 -12.38
N MET A 20 16.01 -6.30 -12.30
CA MET A 20 15.75 -7.14 -13.48
C MET A 20 14.47 -6.69 -14.20
N LEU A 21 13.37 -6.47 -13.47
CA LEU A 21 12.11 -5.99 -14.06
C LEU A 21 12.28 -4.60 -14.70
N ALA A 22 12.98 -3.68 -14.05
CA ALA A 22 13.28 -2.38 -14.62
C ALA A 22 14.08 -2.48 -15.94
N ALA A 23 15.05 -3.41 -16.01
CA ALA A 23 15.84 -3.68 -17.20
C ALA A 23 15.05 -4.40 -18.31
N CYS A 24 14.06 -5.23 -17.95
CA CYS A 24 13.16 -5.90 -18.90
C CYS A 24 12.20 -4.94 -19.61
N GLY A 25 12.16 -3.67 -19.23
CA GLY A 25 11.42 -2.63 -19.94
C GLY A 25 10.09 -2.23 -19.31
N TYR A 26 9.80 -2.65 -18.07
CA TYR A 26 8.64 -2.15 -17.34
C TYR A 26 8.68 -0.61 -17.20
N ASP A 27 7.52 0.04 -17.31
CA ASP A 27 7.42 1.50 -17.30
C ASP A 27 7.40 2.09 -15.89
N ALA A 28 6.90 1.35 -14.91
CA ALA A 28 6.88 1.73 -13.50
C ALA A 28 6.80 0.48 -12.62
N LEU A 29 7.19 0.60 -11.36
CA LEU A 29 7.07 -0.46 -10.36
C LEU A 29 6.32 0.01 -9.12
N GLU A 30 5.23 -0.68 -8.78
CA GLU A 30 4.53 -0.48 -7.50
C GLU A 30 5.15 -1.35 -6.41
N ILE A 31 5.60 -0.71 -5.33
CA ILE A 31 6.35 -1.40 -4.28
C ILE A 31 5.42 -1.83 -3.15
N SER A 32 5.38 -3.14 -2.93
CA SER A 32 4.58 -3.77 -1.87
C SER A 32 5.27 -5.01 -1.30
N GLN A 33 4.49 -5.84 -0.61
CA GLN A 33 4.94 -7.10 0.00
C GLN A 33 4.66 -8.27 -0.95
N GLY A 34 5.51 -9.30 -0.90
CA GLY A 34 5.27 -10.56 -1.59
C GLY A 34 4.28 -11.46 -0.82
N LEU A 35 4.64 -12.72 -0.63
CA LEU A 35 3.82 -13.71 0.05
C LEU A 35 3.43 -13.26 1.46
N GLN A 36 2.18 -13.55 1.80
CA GLN A 36 1.53 -13.10 3.01
C GLN A 36 1.52 -14.21 4.05
N ASP A 37 1.69 -13.86 5.32
CA ASP A 37 1.46 -14.78 6.43
C ASP A 37 -0.03 -14.78 6.79
N ILE A 38 -0.82 -15.55 6.03
CA ILE A 38 -2.27 -15.67 6.28
C ILE A 38 -2.56 -16.43 7.59
N GLY A 39 -1.62 -17.25 8.06
CA GLY A 39 -1.75 -18.01 9.31
C GLY A 39 -1.90 -17.09 10.53
N ARG A 40 -1.20 -15.95 10.53
CA ARG A 40 -1.35 -14.91 11.57
C ARG A 40 -2.72 -14.23 11.55
N VAL A 41 -3.29 -14.04 10.35
CA VAL A 41 -4.63 -13.48 10.20
C VAL A 41 -5.67 -14.44 10.79
N THR A 42 -5.64 -15.71 10.40
CA THR A 42 -6.64 -16.70 10.83
C THR A 42 -6.51 -17.06 12.31
N SER A 43 -5.29 -17.07 12.85
CA SER A 43 -5.04 -17.51 14.22
C SER A 43 -5.13 -16.39 15.25
N PHE A 44 -4.81 -15.15 14.86
CA PHE A 44 -4.68 -14.04 15.81
C PHE A 44 -5.38 -12.74 15.37
N GLY A 45 -6.02 -12.72 14.19
CA GLY A 45 -6.56 -11.48 13.62
C GLY A 45 -5.46 -10.45 13.31
N ASP A 46 -4.21 -10.90 13.16
CA ASP A 46 -3.05 -10.04 12.97
C ASP A 46 -2.73 -9.90 11.47
N TRP A 47 -2.92 -8.68 10.97
CA TRP A 47 -2.72 -8.33 9.56
C TRP A 47 -1.31 -7.80 9.25
N SER A 48 -0.39 -7.78 10.23
CA SER A 48 0.95 -7.21 10.06
C SER A 48 1.80 -7.96 9.02
N GLY A 49 1.58 -9.26 8.86
CA GLY A 49 2.21 -10.10 7.83
C GLY A 49 1.55 -10.03 6.45
N THR A 50 0.74 -8.99 6.17
CA THR A 50 0.01 -8.84 4.90
C THR A 50 0.20 -7.43 4.31
N PRO A 51 0.05 -7.26 2.98
CA PRO A 51 -0.08 -5.94 2.36
C PRO A 51 -1.37 -5.21 2.74
N MET A 52 -2.29 -5.88 3.44
CA MET A 52 -3.60 -5.37 3.85
C MET A 52 -3.61 -4.99 5.34
N ARG A 53 -2.53 -4.37 5.83
CA ARG A 53 -2.41 -3.97 7.24
C ARG A 53 -3.65 -3.20 7.71
N SER A 54 -4.11 -3.53 8.91
CA SER A 54 -5.27 -2.92 9.57
C SER A 54 -4.84 -1.85 10.57
N LYS A 55 -5.80 -1.15 11.20
CA LYS A 55 -5.55 -0.18 12.29
C LYS A 55 -4.60 0.97 11.91
N ILE A 56 -4.66 1.43 10.65
CA ILE A 56 -3.92 2.60 10.17
C ILE A 56 -4.61 3.87 10.67
N ASN A 57 -4.32 4.25 11.92
CA ASN A 57 -5.07 5.26 12.66
C ASN A 57 -4.35 6.61 12.68
N LYS A 58 -3.02 6.59 12.77
CA LYS A 58 -2.15 7.77 12.83
C LYS A 58 -1.41 7.95 11.51
N ILE A 59 -0.92 9.16 11.26
CA ILE A 59 -0.09 9.45 10.08
C ILE A 59 1.18 8.59 10.05
N THR A 60 1.73 8.23 11.21
CA THR A 60 2.89 7.35 11.37
C THR A 60 2.63 5.90 10.97
N ASP A 61 1.36 5.51 10.84
CA ASP A 61 0.97 4.16 10.40
C ASP A 61 0.83 4.09 8.86
N GLU A 62 0.82 5.24 8.17
CA GLU A 62 0.67 5.35 6.72
C GLU A 62 2.01 5.15 5.99
N GLY A 63 1.97 4.65 4.76
CA GLY A 63 3.17 4.45 3.96
C GLY A 63 4.08 3.35 4.53
N TYR A 64 3.51 2.22 4.97
CA TYR A 64 4.30 1.18 5.63
C TYR A 64 5.28 0.42 4.71
N PHE A 65 5.29 0.72 3.42
CA PHE A 65 6.32 0.29 2.45
C PHE A 65 7.23 1.43 1.99
N ARG A 66 7.16 2.60 2.65
CA ARG A 66 7.88 3.81 2.25
C ARG A 66 9.40 3.61 2.23
N SER A 67 9.96 2.99 3.27
CA SER A 67 11.41 2.71 3.32
C SER A 67 11.85 1.85 2.13
N TRP A 68 11.14 0.75 1.89
CA TRP A 68 11.37 -0.15 0.75
C TRP A 68 11.28 0.57 -0.60
N CYS A 69 10.26 1.41 -0.77
CA CYS A 69 10.06 2.17 -2.01
C CYS A 69 11.17 3.20 -2.23
N HIS A 70 11.60 3.87 -1.16
CA HIS A 70 12.69 4.84 -1.22
C HIS A 70 14.03 4.20 -1.56
N GLU A 71 14.36 3.07 -0.92
CA GLU A 71 15.59 2.29 -1.19
C GLU A 71 15.61 1.82 -2.65
N ILE A 72 14.50 1.24 -3.13
CA ILE A 72 14.37 0.80 -4.52
C ILE A 72 14.53 1.97 -5.50
N LYS A 73 13.94 3.11 -5.21
CA LYS A 73 14.05 4.31 -6.05
C LYS A 73 15.50 4.78 -6.24
N GLN A 74 16.40 4.48 -5.30
CA GLN A 74 17.83 4.82 -5.45
C GLN A 74 18.56 3.93 -6.46
N VAL A 75 18.03 2.74 -6.76
CA VAL A 75 18.73 1.72 -7.57
C VAL A 75 18.11 1.49 -8.95
N ILE A 76 16.97 2.11 -9.25
CA ILE A 76 16.35 2.06 -10.59
C ILE A 76 16.02 3.46 -11.12
N ALA A 77 16.12 3.62 -12.45
CA ALA A 77 15.72 4.85 -13.12
C ALA A 77 14.21 4.91 -13.44
N LYS A 78 13.49 3.79 -13.30
CA LYS A 78 12.06 3.70 -13.59
C LYS A 78 11.24 4.33 -12.46
N PRO A 79 10.11 5.00 -12.78
CA PRO A 79 9.19 5.52 -11.78
C PRO A 79 8.76 4.47 -10.74
N THR A 80 8.74 4.86 -9.46
CA THR A 80 8.19 4.04 -8.37
C THR A 80 6.82 4.54 -7.92
N ILE A 81 5.95 3.60 -7.56
CA ILE A 81 4.63 3.86 -6.99
C ILE A 81 4.61 3.31 -5.56
N LEU A 82 4.38 4.18 -4.57
CA LEU A 82 4.23 3.77 -3.18
C LEU A 82 2.77 3.41 -2.88
N THR A 83 2.54 2.19 -2.43
CA THR A 83 1.30 1.83 -1.72
C THR A 83 1.58 1.59 -0.23
N GLY A 84 0.56 1.22 0.53
CA GLY A 84 0.73 0.85 1.93
C GLY A 84 0.00 1.78 2.88
N GLY A 85 -1.33 1.83 2.76
CA GLY A 85 -2.16 2.46 3.78
C GLY A 85 -2.18 3.98 3.77
N LEU A 86 -1.96 4.63 2.63
CA LEU A 86 -2.02 6.09 2.50
C LEU A 86 -3.46 6.64 2.61
N ARG A 87 -3.68 7.73 3.35
CA ARG A 87 -4.98 8.43 3.53
C ARG A 87 -4.84 9.95 3.60
N SER A 88 -3.71 10.44 4.05
CA SER A 88 -3.47 11.87 4.30
C SER A 88 -2.90 12.54 3.06
N TYR A 89 -3.58 13.56 2.54
CA TYR A 89 -3.15 14.29 1.34
C TYR A 89 -1.75 14.90 1.54
N GLU A 90 -1.57 15.67 2.62
CA GLU A 90 -0.29 16.33 2.92
C GLU A 90 0.86 15.35 3.08
N PHE A 91 0.61 14.19 3.70
CA PHE A 91 1.62 13.13 3.83
C PHE A 91 2.07 12.63 2.46
N MET A 92 1.13 12.32 1.57
CA MET A 92 1.44 11.85 0.21
C MET A 92 2.15 12.90 -0.63
N THR A 93 1.76 14.17 -0.50
CA THR A 93 2.43 15.28 -1.17
C THR A 93 3.87 15.39 -0.69
N ASN A 94 4.10 15.35 0.63
CA ASN A 94 5.44 15.50 1.21
C ASN A 94 6.40 14.40 0.74
N ILE A 95 5.96 13.13 0.70
CA ILE A 95 6.83 12.03 0.24
C ILE A 95 7.18 12.11 -1.26
N ILE A 96 6.30 12.69 -2.09
CA ILE A 96 6.58 12.93 -3.51
C ILE A 96 7.55 14.10 -3.65
N GLU A 97 7.31 15.21 -2.94
CA GLU A 97 8.18 16.39 -2.94
C GLU A 97 9.61 16.07 -2.46
N ASN A 98 9.73 15.19 -1.47
CA ASN A 98 11.02 14.68 -0.98
C ASN A 98 11.66 13.63 -1.92
N LYS A 99 11.04 13.32 -3.05
CA LYS A 99 11.50 12.33 -4.05
C LYS A 99 11.69 10.93 -3.47
N GLU A 100 10.84 10.54 -2.52
CA GLU A 100 10.87 9.19 -1.94
C GLU A 100 10.10 8.18 -2.80
N THR A 101 9.16 8.68 -3.59
CA THR A 101 8.41 7.95 -4.63
C THR A 101 8.03 8.93 -5.73
N ASP A 102 7.74 8.45 -6.95
CA ASP A 102 7.25 9.31 -8.03
C ASP A 102 5.72 9.44 -8.00
N LEU A 103 5.06 8.36 -7.56
CA LEU A 103 3.62 8.23 -7.55
C LEU A 103 3.15 7.55 -6.26
N VAL A 104 1.86 7.66 -5.97
CA VAL A 104 1.20 6.97 -4.86
C VAL A 104 0.02 6.14 -5.35
N GLY A 105 -0.11 4.92 -4.82
CA GLY A 105 -1.19 4.00 -5.09
C GLY A 105 -2.25 4.04 -3.98
N LEU A 106 -3.52 4.21 -4.36
CA LEU A 106 -4.66 4.20 -3.45
C LEU A 106 -5.66 3.11 -3.82
N CYS A 107 -6.22 2.44 -2.82
CA CYS A 107 -7.22 1.40 -3.00
C CYS A 107 -8.39 1.60 -2.04
N ARG A 108 -8.27 1.14 -0.78
CA ARG A 108 -9.35 1.21 0.23
C ARG A 108 -9.95 2.62 0.45
N PRO A 109 -9.16 3.73 0.43
CA PRO A 109 -9.73 5.08 0.46
C PRO A 109 -10.68 5.38 -0.70
N LEU A 110 -10.37 4.93 -1.92
CA LEU A 110 -11.21 5.15 -3.10
C LEU A 110 -12.49 4.31 -3.05
N ILE A 111 -12.45 3.14 -2.40
CA ILE A 111 -13.66 2.33 -2.15
C ILE A 111 -14.59 3.03 -1.15
N ARG A 112 -14.04 3.70 -0.12
CA ARG A 112 -14.85 4.43 0.89
C ARG A 112 -15.40 5.75 0.35
N GLU A 113 -14.57 6.50 -0.37
CA GLU A 113 -14.88 7.84 -0.86
C GLU A 113 -14.63 7.90 -2.37
N LEU A 114 -15.64 7.59 -3.18
CA LEU A 114 -15.53 7.60 -4.65
C LEU A 114 -15.16 8.98 -5.20
N ASN A 115 -15.52 10.06 -4.50
CA ASN A 115 -15.20 11.43 -4.85
C ASN A 115 -13.91 11.97 -4.19
N LEU A 116 -13.10 11.11 -3.57
CA LEU A 116 -11.90 11.52 -2.81
C LEU A 116 -10.94 12.38 -3.64
N ILE A 117 -10.67 11.98 -4.89
CA ILE A 117 -9.76 12.72 -5.78
C ILE A 117 -10.33 14.09 -6.12
N SER A 118 -11.61 14.16 -6.52
CA SER A 118 -12.27 15.45 -6.81
C SER A 118 -12.31 16.38 -5.59
N ARG A 119 -12.45 15.82 -4.38
CA ARG A 119 -12.43 16.58 -3.14
C ARG A 119 -11.07 17.21 -2.89
N TRP A 120 -10.00 16.43 -3.04
CA TRP A 120 -8.63 16.95 -2.93
C TRP A 120 -8.32 17.98 -4.02
N GLN A 121 -8.77 17.78 -5.27
CA GLN A 121 -8.65 18.79 -6.33
C GLN A 121 -9.40 20.09 -5.99
N GLY A 122 -10.53 19.99 -5.29
CA GLY A 122 -11.30 21.11 -4.74
C GLY A 122 -10.69 21.75 -3.49
N ARG A 123 -9.43 21.42 -3.13
CA ARG A 123 -8.69 21.91 -1.96
C ARG A 123 -9.26 21.49 -0.60
N ASP A 124 -10.13 20.50 -0.57
CA ASP A 124 -10.57 19.87 0.67
C ASP A 124 -9.63 18.71 1.01
N TYR A 125 -8.52 19.03 1.67
CA TYR A 125 -7.43 18.12 2.01
C TYR A 125 -7.67 17.27 3.26
N ARG A 126 -8.91 17.17 3.74
CA ARG A 126 -9.23 16.26 4.84
C ARG A 126 -8.79 14.84 4.50
N LYS A 127 -8.22 14.16 5.51
CA LYS A 127 -7.79 12.76 5.44
C LYS A 127 -8.96 11.86 5.01
N ALA A 128 -8.67 10.85 4.19
CA ALA A 128 -9.67 9.84 3.85
C ALA A 128 -10.16 9.09 5.10
N THR A 129 -11.46 8.82 5.14
CA THR A 129 -12.21 8.26 6.28
C THR A 129 -12.11 6.73 6.38
N CYS A 130 -11.43 6.06 5.44
CA CYS A 130 -11.21 4.62 5.53
C CYS A 130 -10.37 4.25 6.76
N ILE A 131 -10.95 3.44 7.67
CA ILE A 131 -10.30 3.02 8.92
C ILE A 131 -9.53 1.70 8.81
N SER A 132 -9.37 1.13 7.60
CA SER A 132 -8.64 -0.14 7.39
C SER A 132 -9.22 -1.34 8.14
N CYS A 133 -10.55 -1.44 8.21
CA CYS A 133 -11.24 -2.56 8.88
C CYS A 133 -11.17 -3.88 8.08
N ASN A 134 -10.71 -3.84 6.83
CA ASN A 134 -10.63 -4.95 5.89
C ASN A 134 -11.97 -5.64 5.53
N LYS A 135 -13.12 -5.12 5.97
CA LYS A 135 -14.43 -5.68 5.59
C LYS A 135 -14.66 -5.71 4.08
N CYS A 136 -14.24 -4.68 3.35
CA CYS A 136 -14.33 -4.65 1.88
C CYS A 136 -13.78 -5.91 1.18
N ILE A 137 -12.75 -6.54 1.74
CA ILE A 137 -12.10 -7.71 1.15
C ILE A 137 -12.44 -8.99 1.89
N THR A 138 -12.63 -8.97 3.22
CA THR A 138 -13.05 -10.18 3.96
C THR A 138 -14.48 -10.60 3.62
N GLU A 139 -15.40 -9.65 3.43
CA GLU A 139 -16.77 -9.96 3.03
C GLU A 139 -16.82 -10.56 1.61
N LEU A 140 -15.99 -10.06 0.71
CA LEU A 140 -15.80 -10.64 -0.63
C LEU A 140 -15.22 -12.06 -0.57
N LEU A 141 -14.07 -12.24 0.09
CA LEU A 141 -13.34 -13.51 0.07
C LEU A 141 -14.02 -14.61 0.90
N LEU A 142 -14.64 -14.27 2.03
CA LEU A 142 -15.18 -15.26 2.96
C LEU A 142 -16.67 -15.52 2.78
N LYS A 143 -17.43 -14.56 2.23
CA LYS A 143 -18.89 -14.66 2.08
C LYS A 143 -19.38 -14.50 0.64
N GLY A 144 -18.48 -14.20 -0.31
CA GLY A 144 -18.86 -13.98 -1.71
C GLY A 144 -19.70 -12.73 -1.92
N LEU A 145 -19.64 -11.74 -1.02
CA LEU A 145 -20.35 -10.47 -1.18
C LEU A 145 -19.62 -9.54 -2.15
N LEU A 146 -20.30 -8.46 -2.57
CA LEU A 146 -19.72 -7.49 -3.49
C LEU A 146 -18.58 -6.68 -2.83
N LEU A 147 -17.62 -6.23 -3.65
CA LEU A 147 -16.57 -5.33 -3.20
C LEU A 147 -17.16 -3.94 -2.92
N GLU A 148 -17.39 -3.61 -1.65
CA GLU A 148 -17.86 -2.30 -1.21
C GLU A 148 -17.28 -1.88 0.15
N CYS A 149 -17.54 -0.63 0.55
CA CYS A 149 -17.21 -0.19 1.90
C CYS A 149 -18.36 -0.47 2.87
N TYR A 150 -18.13 -1.37 3.83
CA TYR A 150 -19.10 -1.75 4.87
C TYR A 150 -19.09 -0.86 6.13
N LEU A 151 -18.49 0.32 6.05
CA LEU A 151 -18.61 1.32 7.11
C LEU A 151 -19.88 2.12 6.81
N THR A 152 -20.83 2.11 7.73
CA THR A 152 -21.98 3.03 7.71
C THR A 152 -21.50 4.37 8.23
#